data_AF-A0A1B1M2I6-F1
#
_entry.id   AF-A0A1B1M2I6-F1
#
_cell.length_a   1.000
_cell.length_b   1.000
_cell.length_c   1.000
_cell.angle_alpha   90.00
_cell.angle_beta   90.00
_cell.angle_gamma   90.00
#
_symmetry.space_group_name_H-M   'P 1'
#
loop_
_entity.id
_entity.type
_entity.pdbx_description
1 polymer ?
#
loop_
_entity_poly.entity_id
_entity_poly.type
_entity_poly.pdbx_seq_one_letter_code
_entity_poly.pdbx_strand_id
1 'polypeptide(L)'
;MRTAKFVPLATLLLAVVTASSIALVAGPASASTAGAASTYYVAPNGNDGAAGTQAAPWASIARAQAVATAGDTVYFRGGTYAYTRANSACSSQTARVDAITLNKSGSSGSPIRYAAQPGEKPVFDFSRMADNCRIKGFNVTGSWIHLKGLEVKGVPQNNNQNAESWGIWVSGSNNTFEQINTHHHMGTGLFINGGGGNLVLNSDSHDNYDLRSNDGPGENADGFGAHYTPVGRAANVFRGCRAWWNADDGFDLISTYSPVIIENSWAWRNGYVPGTTTPSGNGAGFKSGGYGGDYEANAPKHTVRFSVAFLNKAAGFYANHHPVANDFFNNTGYGNHPNFNMRGVDSSGAAVGRGNLRNNIAYTGTPTSYMTGTNAAYNSWNLGVPLSDSAFQSVSTSGWDAPRQTDGSLPVLPHLRLAANSALIDKGTAVGLPFNGSAPDLGAFESDGR
;
A
#
# COMPACT_ATOMS: atom_id res chain seq x y z
N MET A 1 -70.87 -31.60 -64.44
CA MET A 1 -70.52 -30.17 -64.55
C MET A 1 -69.00 -30.05 -64.39
N ARG A 2 -68.32 -29.54 -65.42
CA ARG A 2 -66.86 -29.42 -65.55
C ARG A 2 -66.47 -27.94 -65.53
N THR A 3 -65.17 -27.70 -65.33
CA THR A 3 -64.35 -26.49 -65.64
C THR A 3 -64.29 -25.39 -64.57
N ALA A 4 -63.20 -24.63 -64.35
CA ALA A 4 -61.75 -24.72 -64.55
C ALA A 4 -61.13 -23.37 -64.10
N LYS A 5 -59.99 -23.38 -63.38
CA LYS A 5 -58.96 -22.29 -63.23
C LYS A 5 -59.45 -20.95 -62.59
N PHE A 6 -58.65 -20.02 -62.04
CA PHE A 6 -57.26 -19.56 -62.19
C PHE A 6 -56.78 -18.84 -60.89
N VAL A 7 -55.46 -18.75 -60.70
CA VAL A 7 -54.71 -18.00 -59.67
C VAL A 7 -54.41 -16.57 -60.15
N PRO A 8 -54.24 -15.58 -59.24
CA PRO A 8 -53.16 -14.57 -59.36
C PRO A 8 -52.39 -14.40 -58.03
N LEU A 9 -51.06 -14.50 -57.97
CA LEU A 9 -49.97 -13.59 -58.40
C LEU A 9 -49.83 -12.31 -57.54
N ALA A 10 -48.88 -12.33 -56.59
CA ALA A 10 -48.34 -11.14 -55.92
C ALA A 10 -46.82 -11.12 -56.13
N THR A 11 -46.35 -10.00 -56.68
CA THR A 11 -44.99 -9.73 -57.15
C THR A 11 -44.05 -9.43 -55.98
N LEU A 12 -42.93 -10.15 -55.85
CA LEU A 12 -41.85 -9.84 -54.90
C LEU A 12 -40.63 -9.32 -55.67
N LEU A 13 -40.23 -8.08 -55.38
CA LEU A 13 -39.00 -7.45 -55.90
C LEU A 13 -37.77 -8.17 -55.35
N LEU A 14 -36.88 -8.62 -56.23
CA LEU A 14 -35.57 -9.18 -55.89
C LEU A 14 -34.52 -8.05 -55.95
N ALA A 15 -33.98 -7.64 -54.80
CA ALA A 15 -32.81 -6.76 -54.74
C ALA A 15 -31.53 -7.62 -54.78
N VAL A 16 -30.72 -7.43 -55.82
CA VAL A 16 -29.42 -8.07 -56.00
C VAL A 16 -28.39 -7.37 -55.13
N VAL A 17 -27.85 -8.05 -54.11
CA VAL A 17 -26.68 -7.60 -53.36
C VAL A 17 -25.44 -8.23 -53.99
N THR A 18 -24.62 -7.41 -54.66
CA THR A 18 -23.30 -7.81 -55.14
C THR A 18 -22.32 -7.86 -53.97
N ALA A 19 -21.82 -9.05 -53.64
CA ALA A 19 -20.77 -9.24 -52.65
C ALA A 19 -19.40 -8.92 -53.30
N SER A 20 -18.79 -7.79 -52.94
CA SER A 20 -17.40 -7.50 -53.26
C SER A 20 -16.49 -8.16 -52.22
N SER A 21 -15.74 -9.16 -52.65
CA SER A 21 -14.71 -9.83 -51.85
C SER A 21 -13.51 -8.89 -51.64
N ILE A 22 -13.39 -8.32 -50.45
CA ILE A 22 -12.18 -7.64 -49.98
C ILE A 22 -11.19 -8.72 -49.52
N ALA A 23 -10.11 -8.92 -50.28
CA ALA A 23 -9.00 -9.74 -49.85
C ALA A 23 -8.21 -9.00 -48.76
N LEU A 24 -8.30 -9.47 -47.51
CA LEU A 24 -7.36 -9.07 -46.46
C LEU A 24 -5.99 -9.66 -46.79
N VAL A 25 -5.04 -8.79 -47.17
CA VAL A 25 -3.62 -9.12 -47.17
C VAL A 25 -3.19 -9.14 -45.69
N ALA A 26 -3.20 -10.32 -45.09
CA ALA A 26 -2.58 -10.55 -43.79
C ALA A 26 -1.06 -10.44 -43.96
N GLY A 27 -0.48 -9.30 -43.58
CA GLY A 27 0.97 -9.21 -43.38
C GLY A 27 1.40 -10.20 -42.30
N PRO A 28 2.63 -10.76 -42.37
CA PRO A 28 3.10 -11.67 -41.36
C PRO A 28 3.11 -10.94 -40.01
N ALA A 29 2.24 -11.37 -39.10
CA ALA A 29 2.37 -11.01 -37.70
C ALA A 29 3.68 -11.61 -37.22
N SER A 30 4.67 -10.76 -36.95
CA SER A 30 5.87 -11.14 -36.22
C SER A 30 5.40 -11.63 -34.84
N ALA A 31 5.21 -12.94 -34.70
CA ALA A 31 5.11 -13.58 -33.41
C ALA A 31 6.42 -13.28 -32.69
N SER A 32 6.40 -12.34 -31.74
CA SER A 32 7.49 -12.17 -30.80
C SER A 32 7.66 -13.52 -30.12
N THR A 33 8.74 -14.23 -30.42
CA THR A 33 9.15 -15.39 -29.63
C THR A 33 9.45 -14.86 -28.24
N ALA A 34 8.46 -14.94 -27.34
CA ALA A 34 8.68 -14.73 -25.92
C ALA A 34 9.75 -15.76 -25.52
N GLY A 35 10.98 -15.30 -25.40
CA GLY A 35 12.08 -16.12 -24.92
C GLY A 35 11.68 -16.73 -23.58
N ALA A 36 12.08 -17.96 -23.32
CA ALA A 36 11.81 -18.58 -22.03
C ALA A 36 12.37 -17.68 -20.91
N ALA A 37 11.52 -17.33 -19.94
CA ALA A 37 11.91 -16.52 -18.80
C ALA A 37 13.10 -17.17 -18.08
N SER A 38 14.17 -16.41 -17.91
CA SER A 38 15.39 -16.88 -17.26
C SER A 38 15.28 -16.76 -15.74
N THR A 39 15.97 -17.65 -15.03
CA THR A 39 16.10 -17.62 -13.57
C THR A 39 17.54 -17.39 -13.19
N TYR A 40 17.80 -16.37 -12.38
CA TYR A 40 19.11 -15.98 -11.88
C TYR A 40 19.16 -16.02 -10.36
N TYR A 41 20.37 -16.10 -9.82
CA TYR A 41 20.61 -16.15 -8.38
C TYR A 41 21.69 -15.15 -7.97
N VAL A 42 21.44 -14.48 -6.85
CA VAL A 42 22.39 -13.56 -6.20
C VAL A 42 22.59 -14.02 -4.77
N ALA A 43 23.83 -14.04 -4.26
CA ALA A 43 24.16 -14.44 -2.90
C ALA A 43 25.22 -13.51 -2.29
N PRO A 44 25.23 -13.30 -0.96
CA PRO A 44 26.25 -12.45 -0.31
C PRO A 44 27.70 -12.90 -0.54
N ASN A 45 27.92 -14.20 -0.74
CA ASN A 45 29.21 -14.81 -1.05
C ASN A 45 29.38 -15.18 -2.53
N GLY A 46 28.53 -14.63 -3.41
CA GLY A 46 28.59 -14.87 -4.85
C GLY A 46 29.74 -14.14 -5.54
N ASN A 47 29.77 -14.20 -6.87
CA ASN A 47 30.76 -13.51 -7.70
C ASN A 47 30.10 -12.94 -8.96
N ASP A 48 30.23 -11.64 -9.23
CA ASP A 48 29.60 -10.99 -10.40
C ASP A 48 30.18 -11.42 -11.75
N GLY A 49 31.36 -12.06 -11.75
CA GLY A 49 31.92 -12.76 -12.92
C GLY A 49 31.36 -14.17 -13.14
N ALA A 50 30.52 -14.69 -12.23
CA ALA A 50 29.92 -16.01 -12.36
C ALA A 50 28.73 -16.03 -13.34
N ALA A 51 28.18 -17.22 -13.57
CA ALA A 51 27.09 -17.44 -14.52
C ALA A 51 25.71 -16.96 -14.03
N GLY A 52 25.55 -16.65 -12.74
CA GLY A 52 24.26 -16.26 -12.16
C GLY A 52 23.31 -17.45 -11.93
N THR A 53 23.84 -18.68 -11.96
CA THR A 53 23.07 -19.90 -11.68
C THR A 53 23.02 -20.17 -10.17
N GLN A 54 22.16 -21.10 -9.73
CA GLN A 54 22.06 -21.43 -8.30
C GLN A 54 23.38 -21.91 -7.68
N ALA A 55 24.19 -22.64 -8.46
CA ALA A 55 25.51 -23.15 -8.04
C ALA A 55 26.63 -22.12 -8.16
N ALA A 56 26.43 -21.08 -8.98
CA ALA A 56 27.41 -20.02 -9.23
C ALA A 56 26.70 -18.64 -9.26
N PRO A 57 26.16 -18.19 -8.11
CA PRO A 57 25.36 -16.97 -8.03
C PRO A 57 26.22 -15.72 -8.21
N TRP A 58 25.59 -14.64 -8.67
CA TRP A 58 26.20 -13.31 -8.65
C TRP A 58 26.33 -12.79 -7.21
N ALA A 59 27.23 -11.82 -7.01
CA ALA A 59 27.42 -11.17 -5.72
C ALA A 59 26.41 -10.05 -5.50
N SER A 60 26.08 -9.29 -6.56
CA SER A 60 25.35 -8.03 -6.45
C SER A 60 24.02 -8.00 -7.20
N ILE A 61 23.08 -7.25 -6.64
CA ILE A 61 21.85 -6.87 -7.35
C ILE A 61 22.14 -6.01 -8.58
N ALA A 62 23.25 -5.25 -8.60
CA ALA A 62 23.64 -4.44 -9.74
C ALA A 62 23.93 -5.32 -10.97
N ARG A 63 24.61 -6.47 -10.77
CA ARG A 63 24.83 -7.45 -11.83
C ARG A 63 23.52 -8.05 -12.32
N ALA A 64 22.63 -8.44 -11.40
CA ALA A 64 21.31 -8.95 -11.75
C ALA A 64 20.48 -7.92 -12.53
N GLN A 65 20.50 -6.67 -12.10
CA GLN A 65 19.81 -5.57 -12.76
C GLN A 65 20.31 -5.32 -14.18
N ALA A 66 21.62 -5.43 -14.42
CA ALA A 66 22.16 -5.30 -15.76
C ALA A 66 21.60 -6.35 -16.73
N VAL A 67 21.42 -7.59 -16.26
CA VAL A 67 21.01 -8.74 -17.09
C VAL A 67 19.50 -8.89 -17.19
N ALA A 68 18.77 -8.88 -16.08
CA ALA A 68 17.35 -9.27 -16.01
C ALA A 68 16.45 -8.45 -16.94
N THR A 69 15.58 -9.11 -17.69
CA THR A 69 14.62 -8.52 -18.63
C THR A 69 13.19 -8.92 -18.28
N ALA A 70 12.21 -8.36 -18.98
CA ALA A 70 10.79 -8.64 -18.75
C ALA A 70 10.51 -10.15 -18.74
N GLY A 71 9.85 -10.64 -17.68
CA GLY A 71 9.55 -12.06 -17.47
C GLY A 71 10.56 -12.79 -16.58
N ASP A 72 11.81 -12.33 -16.50
CA ASP A 72 12.87 -13.01 -15.74
C ASP A 72 12.61 -12.97 -14.22
N THR A 73 13.22 -13.93 -13.51
CA THR A 73 13.21 -14.01 -12.05
C THR A 73 14.63 -14.02 -11.50
N VAL A 74 14.89 -13.17 -10.51
CA VAL A 74 16.13 -13.10 -9.74
C VAL A 74 15.82 -13.54 -8.31
N TYR A 75 16.43 -14.64 -7.87
CA TYR A 75 16.36 -15.11 -6.49
C TYR A 75 17.54 -14.61 -5.66
N PHE A 76 17.25 -14.01 -4.50
CA PHE A 76 18.25 -13.64 -3.51
C PHE A 76 18.37 -14.75 -2.46
N ARG A 77 19.58 -15.26 -2.29
CA ARG A 77 19.91 -16.22 -1.24
C ARG A 77 19.93 -15.55 0.13
N GLY A 78 19.74 -16.33 1.18
CA GLY A 78 19.73 -15.87 2.56
C GLY A 78 21.06 -15.27 2.98
N GLY A 79 20.98 -14.28 3.87
CA GLY A 79 22.14 -13.58 4.41
C GLY A 79 22.08 -12.08 4.16
N THR A 80 23.14 -11.39 4.59
CA THR A 80 23.19 -9.92 4.60
C THR A 80 23.89 -9.37 3.36
N TYR A 81 23.19 -8.50 2.64
CA TYR A 81 23.70 -7.67 1.57
C TYR A 81 23.99 -6.28 2.14
N ALA A 82 25.23 -6.06 2.56
CA ALA A 82 25.63 -4.84 3.26
C ALA A 82 26.03 -3.71 2.28
N TYR A 83 25.46 -2.52 2.48
CA TYR A 83 25.75 -1.32 1.70
C TYR A 83 26.44 -0.27 2.56
N THR A 84 27.52 0.30 2.03
CA THR A 84 28.28 1.37 2.70
C THR A 84 28.31 2.68 1.92
N ARG A 85 27.92 2.68 0.65
CA ARG A 85 27.94 3.86 -0.23
C ARG A 85 26.80 3.78 -1.25
N ALA A 86 26.35 4.93 -1.73
CA ALA A 86 25.41 5.04 -2.84
C ALA A 86 26.10 4.80 -4.20
N ASN A 87 25.29 4.67 -5.26
CA ASN A 87 25.74 4.52 -6.65
C ASN A 87 26.41 5.80 -7.19
N SER A 88 26.18 6.95 -6.56
CA SER A 88 26.74 8.25 -6.96
C SER A 88 27.13 9.07 -5.73
N ALA A 89 28.11 9.95 -5.90
CA ALA A 89 28.50 10.88 -4.85
C ALA A 89 27.42 11.95 -4.60
N CYS A 90 27.26 12.37 -3.35
CA CYS A 90 26.42 13.51 -3.01
C CYS A 90 26.93 14.79 -3.71
N SER A 91 26.12 15.39 -4.58
CA SER A 91 26.44 16.69 -5.20
C SER A 91 26.25 17.88 -4.27
N SER A 92 25.44 17.72 -3.22
CA SER A 92 25.25 18.63 -2.11
C SER A 92 24.74 17.86 -0.89
N GLN A 93 24.66 18.50 0.28
CA GLN A 93 24.07 17.88 1.46
C GLN A 93 22.57 17.64 1.34
N THR A 94 21.89 18.27 0.38
CA THR A 94 20.44 18.12 0.12
C THR A 94 20.11 17.29 -1.12
N ALA A 95 21.15 16.81 -1.82
CA ALA A 95 21.00 15.91 -2.95
C ALA A 95 20.33 14.59 -2.53
N ARG A 96 19.76 13.88 -3.51
CA ARG A 96 19.21 12.54 -3.33
C ARG A 96 20.07 11.55 -4.09
N VAL A 97 20.51 10.50 -3.41
CA VAL A 97 21.26 9.38 -3.98
C VAL A 97 20.54 8.07 -3.67
N ASP A 98 20.96 7.00 -4.33
CA ASP A 98 20.42 5.66 -4.11
C ASP A 98 21.52 4.60 -4.02
N ALA A 99 21.34 3.61 -3.16
CA ALA A 99 22.23 2.46 -3.08
C ALA A 99 21.89 1.40 -4.15
N ILE A 100 20.61 1.26 -4.49
CA ILE A 100 20.12 0.32 -5.49
C ILE A 100 19.15 1.05 -6.40
N THR A 101 19.38 0.99 -7.72
CA THR A 101 18.42 1.46 -8.73
C THR A 101 17.82 0.28 -9.49
N LEU A 102 16.49 0.18 -9.49
CA LEU A 102 15.72 -0.73 -10.33
C LEU A 102 14.97 0.08 -11.38
N ASN A 103 15.63 0.33 -12.51
CA ASN A 103 15.16 1.21 -13.60
C ASN A 103 14.68 0.47 -14.87
N LYS A 104 14.94 -0.83 -14.99
CA LYS A 104 14.40 -1.67 -16.07
C LYS A 104 12.94 -1.99 -15.76
N SER A 105 12.12 -2.06 -16.81
CA SER A 105 10.69 -2.36 -16.67
C SER A 105 10.39 -3.74 -17.24
N GLY A 106 9.48 -4.44 -16.56
CA GLY A 106 8.78 -5.57 -17.16
C GLY A 106 7.66 -5.08 -18.10
N SER A 107 6.71 -5.97 -18.35
CA SER A 107 5.46 -5.65 -19.05
C SER A 107 4.27 -6.31 -18.37
N SER A 108 3.06 -5.90 -18.76
CA SER A 108 1.83 -6.59 -18.31
C SER A 108 1.92 -8.08 -18.62
N GLY A 109 1.69 -8.92 -17.61
CA GLY A 109 1.84 -10.38 -17.69
C GLY A 109 3.27 -10.91 -17.64
N SER A 110 4.30 -10.07 -17.80
CA SER A 110 5.72 -10.45 -17.74
C SER A 110 6.54 -9.46 -16.89
N PRO A 111 6.27 -9.37 -15.58
CA PRO A 111 7.05 -8.52 -14.69
C PRO A 111 8.48 -9.04 -14.53
N ILE A 112 9.41 -8.17 -14.16
CA ILE A 112 10.73 -8.59 -13.66
C ILE A 112 10.58 -8.90 -12.18
N ARG A 113 10.95 -10.11 -11.75
CA ARG A 113 10.78 -10.56 -10.37
C ARG A 113 12.10 -10.55 -9.62
N TYR A 114 12.11 -9.93 -8.45
CA TYR A 114 13.23 -9.84 -7.50
C TYR A 114 12.74 -10.42 -6.19
N ALA A 115 13.00 -11.71 -5.94
CA ALA A 115 12.38 -12.45 -4.87
C ALA A 115 13.42 -13.08 -3.94
N ALA A 116 13.10 -13.20 -2.65
CA ALA A 116 13.82 -14.12 -1.78
C ALA A 116 13.73 -15.56 -2.32
N GLN A 117 14.84 -16.28 -2.23
CA GLN A 117 14.83 -17.73 -2.40
C GLN A 117 13.85 -18.33 -1.38
N PRO A 118 12.90 -19.20 -1.78
CA PRO A 118 11.93 -19.78 -0.85
C PRO A 118 12.60 -20.42 0.37
N GLY A 119 12.15 -20.04 1.57
CA GLY A 119 12.69 -20.52 2.84
C GLY A 119 13.97 -19.82 3.31
N GLU A 120 14.52 -18.88 2.54
CA GLU A 120 15.70 -18.10 2.90
C GLU A 120 15.33 -16.64 3.18
N LYS A 121 16.18 -15.94 3.96
CA LYS A 121 15.95 -14.56 4.39
C LYS A 121 17.07 -13.63 3.92
N PRO A 122 16.93 -12.99 2.74
CA PRO A 122 17.84 -11.94 2.31
C PRO A 122 17.58 -10.65 3.07
N VAL A 123 18.64 -10.05 3.62
CA VAL A 123 18.60 -8.80 4.38
C VAL A 123 19.45 -7.75 3.68
N PHE A 124 18.82 -6.71 3.16
CA PHE A 124 19.49 -5.54 2.60
C PHE A 124 19.73 -4.53 3.73
N ASP A 125 20.99 -4.42 4.14
CA ASP A 125 21.39 -3.61 5.29
C ASP A 125 22.15 -2.36 4.84
N PHE A 126 21.52 -1.20 5.05
CA PHE A 126 22.04 0.11 4.70
C PHE A 126 22.62 0.86 5.91
N SER A 127 22.65 0.26 7.10
CA SER A 127 22.98 0.94 8.36
C SER A 127 24.39 1.54 8.42
N ARG A 128 25.26 1.17 7.48
CA ARG A 128 26.66 1.62 7.38
C ARG A 128 26.88 2.58 6.21
N MET A 129 25.84 3.03 5.54
CA MET A 129 25.97 4.06 4.50
C MET A 129 26.48 5.36 5.11
N ALA A 130 27.53 5.91 4.51
CA ALA A 130 28.20 7.13 5.01
C ALA A 130 27.89 8.38 4.16
N ASP A 131 27.05 8.25 3.14
CA ASP A 131 26.70 9.35 2.24
C ASP A 131 26.05 10.49 3.03
N ASN A 132 26.59 11.69 2.89
CA ASN A 132 26.19 12.87 3.65
C ASN A 132 25.11 13.69 2.91
N CYS A 133 24.06 13.01 2.45
CA CYS A 133 22.91 13.60 1.77
C CYS A 133 21.67 12.71 1.98
N ARG A 134 20.58 12.90 1.23
CA ARG A 134 19.38 12.06 1.34
C ARG A 134 19.61 10.73 0.62
N ILE A 135 19.29 9.64 1.28
CA ILE A 135 19.56 8.29 0.77
C ILE A 135 18.25 7.57 0.47
N LYS A 136 18.21 6.86 -0.65
CA LYS A 136 17.21 5.82 -0.94
C LYS A 136 17.91 4.48 -0.87
N GLY A 137 17.42 3.53 -0.07
CA GLY A 137 17.92 2.16 -0.10
C GLY A 137 17.68 1.55 -1.47
N PHE A 138 16.40 1.45 -1.84
CA PHE A 138 15.95 1.12 -3.20
C PHE A 138 15.32 2.33 -3.88
N ASN A 139 15.71 2.59 -5.12
CA ASN A 139 15.09 3.56 -6.03
C ASN A 139 14.46 2.81 -7.21
N VAL A 140 13.14 2.64 -7.16
CA VAL A 140 12.36 1.84 -8.11
C VAL A 140 11.67 2.78 -9.10
N THR A 141 12.35 3.01 -10.23
CA THR A 141 11.84 3.87 -11.31
C THR A 141 11.21 3.05 -12.45
N GLY A 142 11.56 1.77 -12.55
CA GLY A 142 10.95 0.83 -13.49
C GLY A 142 9.51 0.47 -13.13
N SER A 143 8.76 0.03 -14.14
CA SER A 143 7.37 -0.43 -14.03
C SER A 143 7.27 -1.93 -14.21
N TRP A 144 6.19 -2.56 -13.73
CA TRP A 144 6.01 -4.02 -13.79
C TRP A 144 7.17 -4.78 -13.13
N ILE A 145 7.60 -4.31 -11.97
CA ILE A 145 8.57 -4.96 -11.09
C ILE A 145 7.81 -5.66 -9.96
N HIS A 146 8.24 -6.86 -9.56
CA HIS A 146 7.76 -7.56 -8.38
C HIS A 146 8.90 -7.79 -7.39
N LEU A 147 8.92 -7.07 -6.26
CA LEU A 147 9.81 -7.33 -5.14
C LEU A 147 9.08 -8.23 -4.14
N LYS A 148 9.72 -9.33 -3.72
CA LYS A 148 9.09 -10.28 -2.79
C LYS A 148 10.01 -10.79 -1.68
N GLY A 149 9.54 -10.78 -0.44
CA GLY A 149 10.16 -11.51 0.67
C GLY A 149 11.47 -10.93 1.19
N LEU A 150 11.72 -9.64 0.95
CA LEU A 150 12.98 -8.98 1.31
C LEU A 150 12.88 -8.28 2.66
N GLU A 151 13.91 -8.39 3.50
CA GLU A 151 14.12 -7.44 4.60
C GLU A 151 14.98 -6.28 4.10
N VAL A 152 14.54 -5.05 4.36
CA VAL A 152 15.19 -3.80 3.97
C VAL A 152 15.35 -2.99 5.25
N LYS A 153 16.58 -2.64 5.62
CA LYS A 153 16.78 -1.98 6.92
C LYS A 153 17.85 -0.90 6.95
N GLY A 154 17.67 0.04 7.85
CA GLY A 154 18.78 0.86 8.34
C GLY A 154 19.22 1.99 7.42
N VAL A 155 18.38 2.49 6.52
CA VAL A 155 18.78 3.64 5.68
C VAL A 155 18.97 4.87 6.58
N PRO A 156 20.20 5.41 6.72
CA PRO A 156 20.47 6.46 7.69
C PRO A 156 20.24 7.85 7.10
N GLN A 157 20.10 8.83 7.99
CA GLN A 157 20.24 10.24 7.70
C GLN A 157 21.52 10.75 8.37
N ASN A 158 22.50 11.17 7.57
CA ASN A 158 23.84 11.49 8.08
C ASN A 158 24.08 12.98 8.37
N ASN A 159 23.08 13.83 8.15
CA ASN A 159 23.09 15.25 8.53
C ASN A 159 21.69 15.73 8.96
N ASN A 160 21.59 17.02 9.30
CA ASN A 160 20.38 17.70 9.73
C ASN A 160 19.90 18.78 8.74
N GLN A 161 20.27 18.66 7.46
CA GLN A 161 19.88 19.59 6.39
C GLN A 161 18.66 19.08 5.61
N ASN A 162 18.09 17.95 6.01
CA ASN A 162 17.08 17.22 5.27
C ASN A 162 15.99 16.67 6.18
N ALA A 163 14.82 16.46 5.60
CA ALA A 163 13.68 15.89 6.29
C ALA A 163 13.88 14.39 6.58
N GLU A 164 14.31 13.62 5.58
CA GLU A 164 14.32 12.16 5.69
C GLU A 164 15.16 11.47 4.60
N SER A 165 15.44 10.18 4.85
CA SER A 165 15.96 9.17 3.92
C SER A 165 15.13 7.87 3.97
N TRP A 166 15.01 7.16 2.85
CA TRP A 166 13.94 6.17 2.64
C TRP A 166 14.44 4.75 2.46
N GLY A 167 13.68 3.78 2.98
CA GLY A 167 13.91 2.35 2.69
C GLY A 167 13.73 2.04 1.21
N ILE A 168 12.51 2.20 0.71
CA ILE A 168 12.15 1.97 -0.69
C ILE A 168 11.44 3.20 -1.24
N TRP A 169 12.00 3.82 -2.28
CA TRP A 169 11.42 4.95 -3.00
C TRP A 169 10.91 4.50 -4.37
N VAL A 170 9.64 4.75 -4.67
CA VAL A 170 8.97 4.23 -5.87
C VAL A 170 8.43 5.37 -6.73
N SER A 171 8.92 5.52 -7.96
CA SER A 171 8.31 6.41 -8.96
C SER A 171 7.77 5.67 -10.18
N GLY A 172 8.08 4.38 -10.31
CA GLY A 172 7.51 3.50 -11.32
C GLY A 172 6.04 3.14 -11.06
N SER A 173 5.39 2.52 -12.05
CA SER A 173 3.96 2.17 -12.00
C SER A 173 3.74 0.67 -12.17
N ASN A 174 2.57 0.18 -11.75
CA ASN A 174 2.17 -1.22 -11.89
C ASN A 174 3.17 -2.22 -11.27
N ASN A 175 3.83 -1.82 -10.17
CA ASN A 175 4.74 -2.68 -9.43
C ASN A 175 4.02 -3.43 -8.31
N THR A 176 4.58 -4.55 -7.85
CA THR A 176 4.14 -5.29 -6.67
C THR A 176 5.27 -5.37 -5.65
N PHE A 177 4.99 -4.99 -4.41
CA PHE A 177 5.88 -5.11 -3.25
C PHE A 177 5.21 -6.05 -2.26
N GLU A 178 5.62 -7.32 -2.26
CA GLU A 178 4.95 -8.38 -1.53
C GLU A 178 5.82 -8.92 -0.39
N GLN A 179 5.28 -9.06 0.82
CA GLN A 179 6.03 -9.63 1.95
C GLN A 179 7.37 -8.91 2.19
N ILE A 180 7.36 -7.59 2.06
CA ILE A 180 8.52 -6.75 2.38
C ILE A 180 8.49 -6.47 3.88
N ASN A 181 9.65 -6.57 4.53
CA ASN A 181 9.85 -6.08 5.88
C ASN A 181 10.81 -4.90 5.84
N THR A 182 10.32 -3.68 5.99
CA THR A 182 11.11 -2.43 5.83
C THR A 182 11.18 -1.67 7.15
N HIS A 183 12.36 -1.49 7.74
CA HIS A 183 12.44 -1.01 9.13
C HIS A 183 13.74 -0.30 9.52
N HIS A 184 13.66 0.48 10.61
CA HIS A 184 14.80 1.20 11.19
C HIS A 184 15.44 2.19 10.20
N HIS A 185 14.63 2.78 9.33
CA HIS A 185 15.04 3.87 8.45
C HIS A 185 14.97 5.20 9.21
N MET A 186 15.84 6.16 8.85
CA MET A 186 15.70 7.56 9.27
C MET A 186 14.81 8.34 8.29
N GLY A 187 13.58 7.86 8.14
CA GLY A 187 12.56 8.34 7.21
C GLY A 187 11.60 7.22 6.81
N THR A 188 10.77 7.46 5.81
CA THR A 188 9.68 6.52 5.47
C THR A 188 10.17 5.15 4.99
N GLY A 189 9.54 4.07 5.45
CA GLY A 189 9.91 2.69 5.09
C GLY A 189 9.68 2.35 3.62
N LEU A 190 8.48 2.59 3.08
CA LEU A 190 8.19 2.50 1.65
C LEU A 190 7.38 3.72 1.20
N PHE A 191 7.94 4.49 0.27
CA PHE A 191 7.43 5.76 -0.19
C PHE A 191 7.16 5.73 -1.70
N ILE A 192 5.88 5.76 -2.09
CA ILE A 192 5.47 5.95 -3.48
C ILE A 192 5.43 7.45 -3.78
N ASN A 193 6.30 7.90 -4.67
CA ASN A 193 6.36 9.28 -5.16
C ASN A 193 6.03 9.32 -6.66
N GLY A 194 4.76 9.59 -6.97
CA GLY A 194 4.31 9.81 -8.34
C GLY A 194 3.86 8.55 -9.09
N GLY A 195 4.34 7.37 -8.71
CA GLY A 195 3.94 6.09 -9.31
C GLY A 195 2.45 5.78 -9.11
N GLY A 196 1.80 5.12 -10.08
CA GLY A 196 0.41 4.70 -10.00
C GLY A 196 0.20 3.20 -10.26
N GLY A 197 -0.92 2.65 -9.80
CA GLY A 197 -1.25 1.23 -9.97
C GLY A 197 -0.32 0.27 -9.23
N ASN A 198 0.44 0.75 -8.24
CA ASN A 198 1.33 -0.10 -7.45
C ASN A 198 0.53 -0.85 -6.37
N LEU A 199 0.91 -2.10 -6.10
CA LEU A 199 0.37 -2.93 -5.02
C LEU A 199 1.46 -3.17 -3.97
N VAL A 200 1.23 -2.71 -2.76
CA VAL A 200 1.98 -3.12 -1.57
C VAL A 200 1.13 -4.16 -0.84
N LEU A 201 1.61 -5.40 -0.82
CA LEU A 201 0.87 -6.56 -0.36
C LEU A 201 1.59 -7.23 0.81
N ASN A 202 0.85 -7.50 1.89
CA ASN A 202 1.34 -8.33 2.98
C ASN A 202 2.69 -7.86 3.55
N SER A 203 2.90 -6.54 3.62
CA SER A 203 4.21 -5.95 3.99
C SER A 203 4.16 -5.25 5.34
N ASP A 204 5.31 -5.24 6.01
CA ASP A 204 5.53 -4.64 7.32
C ASP A 204 6.44 -3.42 7.19
N SER A 205 6.08 -2.31 7.85
CA SER A 205 6.94 -1.14 7.98
C SER A 205 6.98 -0.64 9.41
N HIS A 206 8.16 -0.66 10.04
CA HIS A 206 8.22 -0.46 11.48
C HIS A 206 9.53 0.12 12.02
N ASP A 207 9.46 0.68 13.23
CA ASP A 207 10.59 1.24 13.98
C ASP A 207 11.39 2.29 13.18
N ASN A 208 10.74 3.01 12.27
CA ASN A 208 11.36 4.07 11.48
C ASN A 208 11.38 5.38 12.29
N TYR A 209 12.54 6.04 12.33
CA TYR A 209 12.73 7.26 13.12
C TYR A 209 13.81 8.19 12.54
N ASP A 210 13.39 9.28 11.94
CA ASP A 210 14.20 10.40 11.44
C ASP A 210 14.62 11.37 12.56
N LEU A 211 15.39 10.87 13.53
CA LEU A 211 15.95 11.64 14.67
C LEU A 211 16.61 12.98 14.26
N ARG A 212 17.14 13.06 13.04
CA ARG A 212 17.95 14.20 12.57
C ARG A 212 17.20 15.12 11.62
N SER A 213 15.90 14.93 11.42
CA SER A 213 15.12 15.74 10.49
C SER A 213 15.22 17.24 10.80
N ASN A 214 15.27 18.04 9.74
CA ASN A 214 15.22 19.51 9.85
C ASN A 214 13.81 20.04 10.11
N ASP A 215 12.76 19.21 9.98
CA ASP A 215 11.38 19.55 10.32
C ASP A 215 11.08 19.27 11.82
N GLY A 216 11.98 18.53 12.49
CA GLY A 216 11.85 18.10 13.88
C GLY A 216 12.07 16.59 14.00
N PRO A 217 12.68 16.08 15.09
CA PRO A 217 12.92 14.65 15.24
C PRO A 217 11.63 13.82 15.14
N GLY A 218 11.57 12.92 14.16
CA GLY A 218 10.46 11.98 14.00
C GLY A 218 9.28 12.50 13.18
N GLU A 219 9.39 13.66 12.52
CA GLU A 219 8.28 14.30 11.81
C GLU A 219 8.07 13.76 10.37
N ASN A 220 8.91 12.83 9.89
CA ASN A 220 8.84 12.36 8.49
C ASN A 220 9.00 10.84 8.32
N ALA A 221 9.25 10.10 9.39
CA ALA A 221 9.40 8.65 9.32
C ALA A 221 8.05 7.95 9.42
N ASP A 222 7.34 7.88 8.30
CA ASP A 222 6.13 7.08 8.17
C ASP A 222 6.43 5.59 7.98
N GLY A 223 5.43 4.76 8.23
CA GLY A 223 5.45 3.36 7.78
C GLY A 223 5.39 3.30 6.24
N PHE A 224 4.28 3.78 5.69
CA PHE A 224 4.00 3.77 4.24
C PHE A 224 3.51 5.14 3.77
N GLY A 225 4.08 5.64 2.68
CA GLY A 225 3.65 6.90 2.04
C GLY A 225 3.23 6.71 0.58
N ALA A 226 2.18 7.39 0.13
CA ALA A 226 1.81 7.46 -1.29
C ALA A 226 1.44 8.88 -1.72
N HIS A 227 2.45 9.64 -2.14
CA HIS A 227 2.34 11.06 -2.42
C HIS A 227 2.54 11.34 -3.92
N TYR A 228 2.02 12.49 -4.37
CA TYR A 228 2.30 13.08 -5.67
C TYR A 228 1.93 12.23 -6.89
N THR A 229 1.15 11.15 -6.75
CA THR A 229 0.64 10.39 -7.91
C THR A 229 -0.26 11.30 -8.73
N PRO A 230 0.07 11.61 -10.00
CA PRO A 230 -0.70 12.57 -10.80
C PRO A 230 -2.14 12.12 -11.05
N VAL A 231 -3.00 13.04 -11.46
CA VAL A 231 -4.40 12.75 -11.86
C VAL A 231 -4.46 11.66 -12.95
N GLY A 232 -5.48 10.81 -12.89
CA GLY A 232 -5.79 9.84 -13.95
C GLY A 232 -4.96 8.56 -13.90
N ARG A 233 -4.19 8.33 -12.83
CA ARG A 233 -3.48 7.06 -12.62
C ARG A 233 -4.39 6.05 -11.92
N ALA A 234 -4.12 4.76 -12.17
CA ALA A 234 -4.72 3.69 -11.40
C ALA A 234 -4.36 3.83 -9.92
N ALA A 235 -5.27 3.40 -9.05
CA ALA A 235 -5.07 3.51 -7.61
C ALA A 235 -3.83 2.74 -7.15
N ASN A 236 -3.04 3.34 -6.26
CA ASN A 236 -2.10 2.57 -5.46
C ASN A 236 -2.89 1.84 -4.36
N VAL A 237 -2.45 0.62 -4.02
CA VAL A 237 -3.15 -0.24 -3.06
C VAL A 237 -2.17 -0.73 -2.00
N PHE A 238 -2.53 -0.53 -0.73
CA PHE A 238 -1.89 -1.16 0.42
C PHE A 238 -2.86 -2.22 0.98
N ARG A 239 -2.48 -3.50 0.93
CA ARG A 239 -3.33 -4.63 1.31
C ARG A 239 -2.60 -5.55 2.27
N GLY A 240 -3.20 -5.89 3.41
CA GLY A 240 -2.58 -6.84 4.34
C GLY A 240 -1.35 -6.26 5.06
N CYS A 241 -1.19 -4.94 5.07
CA CYS A 241 0.02 -4.28 5.56
C CYS A 241 -0.06 -4.00 7.07
N ARG A 242 1.10 -3.94 7.74
CA ARG A 242 1.21 -3.53 9.15
C ARG A 242 2.20 -2.39 9.29
N ALA A 243 1.82 -1.35 10.03
CA ALA A 243 2.68 -0.20 10.31
C ALA A 243 2.69 0.11 11.81
N TRP A 244 3.86 0.00 12.47
CA TRP A 244 3.94 0.24 13.90
C TRP A 244 5.28 0.83 14.33
N TRP A 245 5.27 1.56 15.44
CA TRP A 245 6.45 2.25 15.96
C TRP A 245 7.15 3.14 14.92
N ASN A 246 6.42 3.66 13.94
CA ASN A 246 6.92 4.71 13.05
C ASN A 246 6.78 6.04 13.78
N ALA A 247 7.81 6.88 13.71
CA ALA A 247 7.89 8.07 14.54
C ALA A 247 6.85 9.15 14.13
N ASP A 248 6.47 9.20 12.84
CA ASP A 248 5.37 10.05 12.37
C ASP A 248 4.07 9.24 12.27
N ASP A 249 3.68 8.74 11.09
CA ASP A 249 2.43 8.00 10.92
C ASP A 249 2.61 6.54 10.48
N GLY A 250 1.55 5.75 10.63
CA GLY A 250 1.50 4.42 10.03
C GLY A 250 1.41 4.48 8.50
N PHE A 251 0.45 5.27 8.00
CA PHE A 251 0.20 5.51 6.58
C PHE A 251 -0.07 6.99 6.33
N ASP A 252 0.61 7.59 5.34
CA ASP A 252 0.39 8.97 4.89
C ASP A 252 0.06 9.03 3.38
N LEU A 253 -1.04 9.71 3.05
CA LEU A 253 -1.57 9.91 1.70
C LEU A 253 -1.60 11.38 1.27
N ILE A 254 -0.89 12.27 1.99
CA ILE A 254 -0.91 13.70 1.71
C ILE A 254 -0.40 14.00 0.29
N SER A 255 -0.97 15.03 -0.33
CA SER A 255 -0.50 15.60 -1.60
C SER A 255 -0.50 14.64 -2.80
N THR A 256 -1.43 13.69 -2.86
CA THR A 256 -1.59 12.79 -4.01
C THR A 256 -2.85 13.10 -4.81
N TYR A 257 -2.83 12.91 -6.13
CA TYR A 257 -3.90 13.31 -7.04
C TYR A 257 -4.62 12.14 -7.72
N SER A 258 -4.24 10.91 -7.35
CA SER A 258 -4.98 9.70 -7.72
C SER A 258 -5.44 8.95 -6.47
N PRO A 259 -6.54 8.18 -6.57
CA PRO A 259 -7.05 7.42 -5.45
C PRO A 259 -6.00 6.47 -4.84
N VAL A 260 -6.15 6.22 -3.55
CA VAL A 260 -5.38 5.20 -2.84
C VAL A 260 -6.37 4.35 -2.05
N ILE A 261 -6.15 3.05 -2.06
CA ILE A 261 -6.96 2.08 -1.31
C ILE A 261 -6.06 1.45 -0.25
N ILE A 262 -6.44 1.57 1.01
CA ILE A 262 -5.85 0.84 2.12
C ILE A 262 -6.89 -0.18 2.58
N GLU A 263 -6.53 -1.47 2.59
CA GLU A 263 -7.46 -2.51 3.00
C GLU A 263 -6.80 -3.63 3.80
N ASN A 264 -7.55 -4.24 4.71
CA ASN A 264 -7.08 -5.36 5.52
C ASN A 264 -5.73 -5.04 6.20
N SER A 265 -5.55 -3.82 6.73
CA SER A 265 -4.25 -3.33 7.20
C SER A 265 -4.32 -2.82 8.63
N TRP A 266 -3.19 -2.89 9.34
CA TRP A 266 -3.11 -2.55 10.77
C TRP A 266 -2.11 -1.42 11.01
N ALA A 267 -2.47 -0.46 11.87
CA ALA A 267 -1.61 0.64 12.27
C ALA A 267 -1.66 0.88 13.78
N TRP A 268 -0.55 0.72 14.48
CA TRP A 268 -0.54 0.92 15.94
C TRP A 268 0.73 1.55 16.48
N ARG A 269 0.59 2.31 17.56
CA ARG A 269 1.72 2.92 18.27
C ARG A 269 2.66 3.73 17.36
N ASN A 270 2.11 4.36 16.32
CA ASN A 270 2.83 5.37 15.55
C ASN A 270 2.77 6.72 16.28
N GLY A 271 3.72 7.61 16.01
CA GLY A 271 3.84 8.91 16.68
C GLY A 271 4.70 8.91 17.93
N TYR A 272 5.49 7.85 18.15
CA TYR A 272 6.32 7.69 19.33
C TYR A 272 7.76 7.36 18.91
N VAL A 273 8.72 7.71 19.78
CA VAL A 273 10.06 7.15 19.66
C VAL A 273 9.94 5.62 19.73
N PRO A 274 10.47 4.86 18.75
CA PRO A 274 10.23 3.42 18.63
C PRO A 274 10.46 2.65 19.94
N GLY A 275 9.51 1.76 20.27
CA GLY A 275 9.56 0.93 21.48
C GLY A 275 9.22 1.67 22.80
N THR A 276 8.82 2.93 22.77
CA THR A 276 8.52 3.74 23.96
C THR A 276 7.18 4.45 23.85
N THR A 277 6.68 5.08 24.91
CA THR A 277 5.52 6.00 24.81
C THR A 277 5.93 7.47 24.82
N THR A 278 7.19 7.77 24.51
CA THR A 278 7.69 9.15 24.38
C THR A 278 7.17 9.74 23.07
N PRO A 279 6.36 10.82 23.11
CA PRO A 279 5.83 11.45 21.90
C PRO A 279 6.92 11.85 20.90
N SER A 280 6.66 11.63 19.60
CA SER A 280 7.47 12.11 18.47
C SER A 280 6.56 12.84 17.47
N GLY A 281 6.66 12.57 16.15
CA GLY A 281 5.84 13.17 15.09
C GLY A 281 4.34 12.92 15.25
N ASN A 282 3.53 13.39 14.30
CA ASN A 282 2.06 13.47 14.30
C ASN A 282 1.37 12.29 14.98
N GLY A 283 1.60 11.05 14.54
CA GLY A 283 1.11 9.86 15.21
C GLY A 283 -0.28 9.43 14.82
N ALA A 284 -0.65 9.60 13.56
CA ALA A 284 -1.84 8.99 12.99
C ALA A 284 -1.61 7.50 12.65
N GLY A 285 -2.65 6.68 12.79
CA GLY A 285 -2.65 5.34 12.20
C GLY A 285 -2.74 5.42 10.68
N PHE A 286 -3.80 6.05 10.19
CA PHE A 286 -4.09 6.26 8.77
C PHE A 286 -4.38 7.74 8.47
N LYS A 287 -3.35 8.51 8.12
CA LYS A 287 -3.45 9.89 7.61
C LYS A 287 -3.88 9.85 6.15
N SER A 288 -5.19 9.93 5.94
CA SER A 288 -5.84 9.49 4.70
C SER A 288 -6.04 10.62 3.68
N GLY A 289 -5.09 11.55 3.55
CA GLY A 289 -5.14 12.58 2.50
C GLY A 289 -4.53 13.90 2.95
N GLY A 290 -5.09 15.00 2.44
CA GLY A 290 -4.69 16.37 2.76
C GLY A 290 -3.75 17.03 1.75
N TYR A 291 -3.64 18.36 1.83
CA TYR A 291 -2.74 19.21 1.04
C TYR A 291 -2.14 20.32 1.90
N GLY A 292 -1.56 19.95 3.05
CA GLY A 292 -0.98 20.93 3.98
C GLY A 292 -1.99 21.83 4.70
N GLY A 293 -3.28 21.47 4.69
CA GLY A 293 -4.36 22.28 5.23
C GLY A 293 -5.07 23.14 4.18
N ASP A 294 -4.54 23.21 2.95
CA ASP A 294 -5.14 23.96 1.86
C ASP A 294 -6.26 23.19 1.17
N TYR A 295 -7.22 23.93 0.60
CA TYR A 295 -8.24 23.35 -0.26
C TYR A 295 -7.69 23.08 -1.66
N GLU A 296 -7.76 21.83 -2.09
CA GLU A 296 -7.41 21.39 -3.44
C GLU A 296 -8.66 20.89 -4.17
N ALA A 297 -9.00 21.54 -5.29
CA ALA A 297 -10.21 21.24 -6.05
C ALA A 297 -10.15 19.88 -6.77
N ASN A 298 -8.95 19.40 -7.10
CA ASN A 298 -8.72 18.15 -7.82
C ASN A 298 -8.36 16.98 -6.90
N ALA A 299 -8.67 17.09 -5.61
CA ALA A 299 -8.39 16.03 -4.66
C ALA A 299 -9.14 14.75 -5.03
N PRO A 300 -8.48 13.58 -5.03
CA PRO A 300 -9.12 12.31 -5.28
C PRO A 300 -9.95 11.90 -4.06
N LYS A 301 -10.74 10.84 -4.19
CA LYS A 301 -11.31 10.15 -3.02
C LYS A 301 -10.44 8.94 -2.68
N HIS A 302 -10.04 8.82 -1.43
CA HIS A 302 -9.36 7.64 -0.88
C HIS A 302 -10.34 6.67 -0.23
N THR A 303 -9.90 5.42 -0.02
CA THR A 303 -10.66 4.40 0.69
C THR A 303 -9.80 3.71 1.73
N VAL A 304 -10.29 3.62 2.96
CA VAL A 304 -9.72 2.78 4.03
C VAL A 304 -10.79 1.81 4.50
N ARG A 305 -10.53 0.50 4.39
CA ARG A 305 -11.52 -0.53 4.77
C ARG A 305 -10.93 -1.75 5.44
N PHE A 306 -11.73 -2.48 6.22
CA PHE A 306 -11.31 -3.71 6.91
C PHE A 306 -10.01 -3.54 7.70
N SER A 307 -9.77 -2.34 8.22
CA SER A 307 -8.48 -1.96 8.80
C SER A 307 -8.61 -1.65 10.28
N VAL A 308 -7.50 -1.83 11.01
CA VAL A 308 -7.46 -1.64 12.46
C VAL A 308 -6.44 -0.56 12.81
N ALA A 309 -6.85 0.41 13.62
CA ALA A 309 -5.94 1.38 14.22
C ALA A 309 -6.04 1.33 15.75
N PHE A 310 -4.93 1.23 16.47
CA PHE A 310 -4.97 1.28 17.93
C PHE A 310 -3.75 1.91 18.59
N LEU A 311 -3.98 2.60 19.70
CA LEU A 311 -2.93 3.21 20.53
C LEU A 311 -1.88 4.03 19.74
N ASN A 312 -2.27 4.62 18.62
CA ASN A 312 -1.44 5.64 17.97
C ASN A 312 -1.47 6.92 18.84
N LYS A 313 -0.40 7.73 18.80
CA LYS A 313 -0.31 8.93 19.64
C LYS A 313 -1.51 9.85 19.44
N ALA A 314 -1.97 9.98 18.19
CA ALA A 314 -3.07 10.83 17.78
C ALA A 314 -4.22 10.01 17.18
N ALA A 315 -4.68 10.39 15.98
CA ALA A 315 -5.87 9.83 15.38
C ALA A 315 -5.66 8.39 14.86
N GLY A 316 -6.60 7.48 15.06
CA GLY A 316 -6.58 6.18 14.41
C GLY A 316 -6.77 6.30 12.90
N PHE A 317 -7.92 6.85 12.50
CA PHE A 317 -8.28 7.17 11.11
C PHE A 317 -8.47 8.68 10.99
N TYR A 318 -7.72 9.30 10.09
CA TYR A 318 -7.67 10.76 9.98
C TYR A 318 -7.90 11.25 8.55
N ALA A 319 -8.84 12.17 8.37
CA ALA A 319 -9.07 12.81 7.07
C ALA A 319 -7.97 13.81 6.70
N ASN A 320 -7.17 14.30 7.64
CA ASN A 320 -6.02 15.18 7.40
C ASN A 320 -6.30 16.43 6.55
N HIS A 321 -7.33 17.18 6.91
CA HIS A 321 -7.72 18.39 6.18
C HIS A 321 -8.03 18.11 4.69
N HIS A 322 -8.38 16.87 4.34
CA HIS A 322 -8.68 16.55 2.95
C HIS A 322 -9.98 17.25 2.52
N PRO A 323 -10.04 17.85 1.32
CA PRO A 323 -11.19 18.63 0.88
C PRO A 323 -12.37 17.75 0.42
N VAL A 324 -12.10 16.48 0.12
CA VAL A 324 -13.10 15.49 -0.33
C VAL A 324 -13.41 14.50 0.79
N ALA A 325 -14.65 14.01 0.83
CA ALA A 325 -15.06 12.97 1.77
C ALA A 325 -14.52 11.59 1.32
N ASN A 326 -13.51 11.10 2.05
CA ASN A 326 -12.99 9.74 1.87
C ASN A 326 -13.96 8.66 2.38
N ASP A 327 -13.79 7.45 1.88
CA ASP A 327 -14.59 6.28 2.29
C ASP A 327 -13.88 5.51 3.41
N PHE A 328 -14.54 5.40 4.57
CA PHE A 328 -14.08 4.60 5.72
C PHE A 328 -15.13 3.54 6.03
N PHE A 329 -14.87 2.30 5.62
CA PHE A 329 -15.84 1.20 5.74
C PHE A 329 -15.30 0.03 6.54
N ASN A 330 -16.09 -0.49 7.48
CA ASN A 330 -15.73 -1.70 8.21
C ASN A 330 -14.33 -1.58 8.84
N ASN A 331 -14.06 -0.50 9.58
CA ASN A 331 -12.78 -0.35 10.30
C ASN A 331 -12.99 -0.42 11.81
N THR A 332 -11.95 -0.80 12.53
CA THR A 332 -11.94 -0.79 14.00
C THR A 332 -10.87 0.17 14.52
N GLY A 333 -11.30 1.27 15.14
CA GLY A 333 -10.45 2.13 15.95
C GLY A 333 -10.56 1.77 17.42
N TYR A 334 -9.43 1.51 18.08
CA TYR A 334 -9.37 1.13 19.49
C TYR A 334 -8.37 1.97 20.29
N GLY A 335 -8.85 2.74 21.27
CA GLY A 335 -7.97 3.46 22.21
C GLY A 335 -7.08 4.54 21.60
N ASN A 336 -7.45 5.12 20.45
CA ASN A 336 -6.73 6.27 19.87
C ASN A 336 -7.32 7.60 20.36
N HIS A 337 -6.64 8.70 20.03
CA HIS A 337 -7.00 10.05 20.46
C HIS A 337 -7.13 11.00 19.26
N PRO A 338 -8.22 10.94 18.46
CA PRO A 338 -9.39 10.03 18.56
C PRO A 338 -9.31 8.80 17.65
N ASN A 339 -10.25 7.85 17.75
CA ASN A 339 -10.36 6.74 16.80
C ASN A 339 -10.65 7.22 15.37
N PHE A 340 -11.61 8.13 15.19
CA PHE A 340 -11.91 8.73 13.88
C PHE A 340 -11.87 10.25 13.98
N ASN A 341 -10.95 10.89 13.26
CA ASN A 341 -10.89 12.34 13.12
C ASN A 341 -11.21 12.73 11.68
N MET A 342 -12.40 13.27 11.43
CA MET A 342 -12.84 13.60 10.08
C MET A 342 -12.59 15.07 9.72
N ARG A 343 -11.61 15.73 10.35
CA ARG A 343 -11.24 17.11 10.02
C ARG A 343 -10.76 17.18 8.57
N GLY A 344 -11.60 17.77 7.73
CA GLY A 344 -11.32 18.19 6.37
C GLY A 344 -11.25 19.71 6.26
N VAL A 345 -11.26 20.21 5.03
CA VAL A 345 -11.28 21.64 4.71
C VAL A 345 -12.33 21.94 3.65
N ASP A 346 -12.94 23.12 3.70
CA ASP A 346 -13.82 23.62 2.63
C ASP A 346 -13.12 24.64 1.73
N SER A 347 -13.79 25.08 0.67
CA SER A 347 -13.22 26.00 -0.32
C SER A 347 -12.89 27.40 0.23
N SER A 348 -13.33 27.72 1.45
CA SER A 348 -12.95 28.95 2.15
C SER A 348 -11.72 28.79 3.05
N GLY A 349 -11.20 27.56 3.18
CA GLY A 349 -10.13 27.22 4.12
C GLY A 349 -10.63 26.88 5.53
N ALA A 350 -11.95 26.84 5.77
CA ALA A 350 -12.49 26.54 7.09
C ALA A 350 -12.46 25.03 7.37
N ALA A 351 -12.21 24.69 8.64
CA ALA A 351 -12.24 23.30 9.09
C ALA A 351 -13.68 22.78 9.11
N VAL A 352 -13.92 21.64 8.45
CA VAL A 352 -15.24 20.99 8.36
C VAL A 352 -15.10 19.48 8.49
N GLY A 353 -16.18 18.76 8.81
CA GLY A 353 -16.16 17.30 8.75
C GLY A 353 -16.25 16.79 7.31
N ARG A 354 -15.33 15.88 6.92
CA ARG A 354 -15.30 15.21 5.62
C ARG A 354 -15.10 13.71 5.78
N GLY A 355 -16.07 12.92 5.33
CA GLY A 355 -15.95 11.47 5.29
C GLY A 355 -17.31 10.77 5.04
N ASN A 356 -17.25 9.63 4.36
CA ASN A 356 -18.34 8.68 4.23
C ASN A 356 -18.02 7.48 5.13
N LEU A 357 -18.76 7.32 6.23
CA LEU A 357 -18.43 6.33 7.26
C LEU A 357 -19.56 5.32 7.42
N ARG A 358 -19.27 4.04 7.24
CA ARG A 358 -20.20 2.92 7.45
C ARG A 358 -19.52 1.78 8.18
N ASN A 359 -20.27 1.11 9.03
CA ASN A 359 -19.89 -0.15 9.66
C ASN A 359 -18.62 -0.08 10.52
N ASN A 360 -18.21 1.11 11.00
CA ASN A 360 -16.99 1.24 11.79
C ASN A 360 -17.24 1.05 13.30
N ILE A 361 -16.25 0.47 13.98
CA ILE A 361 -16.18 0.42 15.45
C ILE A 361 -15.21 1.50 15.93
N ALA A 362 -15.65 2.32 16.88
CA ALA A 362 -14.80 3.17 17.70
C ALA A 362 -14.99 2.76 19.16
N TYR A 363 -14.00 2.08 19.75
CA TYR A 363 -14.11 1.54 21.11
C TYR A 363 -12.95 2.00 21.99
N THR A 364 -13.26 2.49 23.20
CA THR A 364 -12.33 3.18 24.12
C THR A 364 -11.63 4.39 23.49
N GLY A 365 -10.81 5.11 24.27
CA GLY A 365 -10.21 6.37 23.82
C GLY A 365 -11.25 7.45 23.51
N THR A 366 -10.93 8.37 22.60
CA THR A 366 -11.90 9.36 22.11
C THR A 366 -12.58 8.79 20.85
N PRO A 367 -13.91 8.53 20.84
CA PRO A 367 -14.53 7.83 19.71
C PRO A 367 -14.39 8.56 18.37
N THR A 368 -14.74 9.85 18.35
CA THR A 368 -14.76 10.63 17.11
C THR A 368 -14.42 12.10 17.34
N SER A 369 -13.92 12.78 16.32
CA SER A 369 -13.76 14.24 16.26
C SER A 369 -14.06 14.75 14.84
N TYR A 370 -14.50 16.01 14.74
CA TYR A 370 -14.85 16.68 13.47
C TYR A 370 -15.90 15.93 12.62
N MET A 371 -16.97 15.43 13.24
CA MET A 371 -18.00 14.66 12.54
C MET A 371 -19.10 15.52 11.89
N THR A 372 -19.24 16.80 12.27
CA THR A 372 -20.26 17.70 11.70
C THR A 372 -20.03 17.91 10.21
N GLY A 373 -21.02 17.56 9.38
CA GLY A 373 -20.93 17.64 7.92
C GLY A 373 -20.45 16.35 7.23
N THR A 374 -20.06 15.33 8.00
CA THR A 374 -19.79 13.99 7.45
C THR A 374 -21.08 13.27 7.07
N ASN A 375 -20.95 12.26 6.20
CA ASN A 375 -21.99 11.28 5.93
C ASN A 375 -21.69 10.00 6.72
N ALA A 376 -21.97 10.00 8.03
CA ALA A 376 -21.74 8.86 8.92
C ALA A 376 -23.06 8.20 9.36
N ALA A 377 -23.20 6.90 9.11
CA ALA A 377 -24.33 6.09 9.55
C ALA A 377 -23.89 4.64 9.77
N TYR A 378 -24.67 3.85 10.52
CA TYR A 378 -24.35 2.43 10.78
C TYR A 378 -22.96 2.18 11.38
N ASN A 379 -22.38 3.17 12.05
CA ASN A 379 -21.19 2.97 12.86
C ASN A 379 -21.61 2.74 14.31
N SER A 380 -20.72 2.17 15.12
CA SER A 380 -20.95 1.95 16.55
C SER A 380 -21.49 3.19 17.28
N TRP A 381 -20.96 4.39 16.99
CA TRP A 381 -21.39 5.65 17.58
C TRP A 381 -22.72 6.21 17.01
N ASN A 382 -23.21 5.67 15.89
CA ASN A 382 -24.52 6.04 15.33
C ASN A 382 -25.62 5.13 15.84
N LEU A 383 -25.33 3.83 16.01
CA LEU A 383 -26.32 2.81 16.29
C LEU A 383 -26.65 2.67 17.78
N GLY A 384 -25.82 3.25 18.68
CA GLY A 384 -26.03 3.13 20.13
C GLY A 384 -25.91 1.69 20.63
N VAL A 385 -25.21 0.82 19.89
CA VAL A 385 -24.95 -0.56 20.28
C VAL A 385 -24.05 -0.59 21.53
N PRO A 386 -24.36 -1.41 22.55
CA PRO A 386 -23.51 -1.53 23.72
C PRO A 386 -22.12 -2.05 23.33
N LEU A 387 -21.07 -1.33 23.74
CA LEU A 387 -19.69 -1.77 23.58
C LEU A 387 -19.11 -2.15 24.95
N SER A 388 -18.50 -3.33 24.99
CA SER A 388 -17.73 -3.82 26.14
C SER A 388 -16.67 -4.79 25.65
N ASP A 389 -15.71 -5.15 26.50
CA ASP A 389 -14.67 -6.11 26.13
C ASP A 389 -15.27 -7.47 25.72
N SER A 390 -16.41 -7.86 26.32
CA SER A 390 -17.13 -9.09 25.98
C SER A 390 -17.73 -9.11 24.57
N ALA A 391 -17.80 -7.96 23.88
CA ALA A 391 -18.20 -7.90 22.48
C ALA A 391 -17.10 -8.46 21.54
N PHE A 392 -15.89 -8.67 22.07
CA PHE A 392 -14.73 -9.17 21.33
C PHE A 392 -14.21 -10.48 21.92
N GLN A 393 -13.57 -11.30 21.11
CA GLN A 393 -12.86 -12.51 21.57
C GLN A 393 -11.66 -12.14 22.46
N SER A 394 -11.02 -11.00 22.18
CA SER A 394 -9.95 -10.41 22.98
C SER A 394 -9.81 -8.92 22.65
N VAL A 395 -9.43 -8.10 23.65
CA VAL A 395 -9.06 -6.68 23.46
C VAL A 395 -7.56 -6.43 23.68
N SER A 396 -6.75 -7.49 23.62
CA SER A 396 -5.29 -7.38 23.79
C SER A 396 -4.66 -6.52 22.69
N THR A 397 -3.77 -5.63 23.11
CA THR A 397 -2.95 -4.76 22.24
C THR A 397 -1.50 -5.23 22.13
N SER A 398 -1.19 -6.41 22.65
CA SER A 398 0.08 -7.11 22.49
C SER A 398 -0.04 -8.26 21.49
N GLY A 399 1.04 -8.62 20.80
CA GLY A 399 1.09 -9.79 19.90
C GLY A 399 0.62 -9.54 18.47
N TRP A 400 0.31 -8.29 18.10
CA TRP A 400 -0.07 -7.91 16.73
C TRP A 400 1.09 -8.00 15.72
N ASP A 401 2.32 -8.00 16.23
CA ASP A 401 3.58 -8.24 15.53
C ASP A 401 3.91 -9.74 15.36
N ALA A 402 2.99 -10.65 15.74
CA ALA A 402 3.17 -12.08 15.52
C ALA A 402 3.58 -12.40 14.07
N PRO A 403 4.37 -13.48 13.84
CA PRO A 403 4.77 -13.86 12.50
C PRO A 403 3.57 -13.98 11.55
N ARG A 404 3.75 -13.48 10.33
CA ARG A 404 2.78 -13.68 9.24
C ARG A 404 2.59 -15.17 8.98
N GLN A 405 1.46 -15.51 8.38
CA GLN A 405 1.23 -16.87 7.88
C GLN A 405 2.21 -17.20 6.76
N THR A 406 2.34 -18.47 6.41
CA THR A 406 3.30 -18.95 5.39
C THR A 406 3.08 -18.37 4.00
N ASP A 407 1.86 -17.94 3.69
CA ASP A 407 1.50 -17.26 2.43
C ASP A 407 1.71 -15.73 2.49
N GLY A 408 2.19 -15.22 3.63
CA GLY A 408 2.39 -13.81 3.92
C GLY A 408 1.17 -13.09 4.49
N SER A 409 0.00 -13.72 4.50
CA SER A 409 -1.21 -13.10 5.06
C SER A 409 -1.02 -12.76 6.55
N LEU A 410 -1.83 -11.83 7.03
CA LEU A 410 -1.82 -11.40 8.43
C LEU A 410 -2.04 -12.60 9.37
N PRO A 411 -1.44 -12.60 10.57
CA PRO A 411 -1.69 -13.65 11.56
C PRO A 411 -3.17 -13.68 11.97
N VAL A 412 -3.69 -14.87 12.21
CA VAL A 412 -5.04 -15.05 12.77
C VAL A 412 -4.99 -14.82 14.27
N LEU A 413 -5.32 -13.60 14.69
CA LEU A 413 -5.35 -13.19 16.09
C LEU A 413 -6.81 -13.06 16.57
N PRO A 414 -7.12 -13.37 17.85
CA PRO A 414 -8.46 -13.15 18.41
C PRO A 414 -8.75 -11.67 18.69
N HIS A 415 -7.74 -10.81 18.58
CA HIS A 415 -7.81 -9.42 19.01
C HIS A 415 -8.77 -8.62 18.13
N LEU A 416 -9.72 -7.92 18.78
CA LEU A 416 -10.75 -7.07 18.17
C LEU A 416 -11.67 -7.79 17.16
N ARG A 417 -11.62 -9.13 17.11
CA ARG A 417 -12.63 -9.95 16.43
C ARG A 417 -13.85 -10.08 17.32
N LEU A 418 -15.04 -10.09 16.72
CA LEU A 418 -16.28 -10.18 17.46
C LEU A 418 -16.42 -11.53 18.18
N ALA A 419 -16.89 -11.49 19.43
CA ALA A 419 -17.34 -12.69 20.13
C ALA A 419 -18.61 -13.26 19.46
N ALA A 420 -18.84 -14.56 19.57
CA ALA A 420 -19.93 -15.24 18.86
C ALA A 420 -21.35 -14.69 19.18
N ASN A 421 -21.55 -14.10 20.35
CA ASN A 421 -22.80 -13.49 20.79
C ASN A 421 -22.75 -11.95 20.79
N SER A 422 -21.79 -11.36 20.07
CA SER A 422 -21.60 -9.91 20.04
C SER A 422 -22.81 -9.23 19.42
N ALA A 423 -23.29 -8.17 20.07
CA ALA A 423 -24.36 -7.32 19.56
C ALA A 423 -23.96 -6.52 18.30
N LEU A 424 -22.69 -6.61 17.88
CA LEU A 424 -22.10 -5.95 16.72
C LEU A 424 -22.24 -6.78 15.43
N ILE A 425 -22.63 -8.05 15.56
CA ILE A 425 -22.88 -8.96 14.44
C ILE A 425 -24.18 -8.55 13.72
N ASP A 426 -24.16 -8.57 12.39
CA ASP A 426 -25.32 -8.28 11.54
C ASP A 426 -25.94 -6.88 11.79
N LYS A 427 -25.13 -5.87 12.15
CA LYS A 427 -25.62 -4.49 12.44
C LYS A 427 -25.23 -3.43 11.43
N GLY A 428 -24.35 -3.77 10.49
CA GLY A 428 -23.91 -2.89 9.43
C GLY A 428 -24.96 -2.70 8.34
N THR A 429 -24.54 -2.03 7.28
CA THR A 429 -25.30 -1.84 6.05
C THR A 429 -24.44 -2.21 4.86
N ALA A 430 -25.05 -2.75 3.80
CA ALA A 430 -24.34 -3.15 2.59
C ALA A 430 -23.70 -1.93 1.91
N VAL A 431 -22.38 -1.99 1.74
CA VAL A 431 -21.57 -0.96 1.06
C VAL A 431 -20.88 -1.49 -0.20
N GLY A 432 -21.40 -2.58 -0.76
CA GLY A 432 -20.80 -3.28 -1.91
C GLY A 432 -19.57 -4.13 -1.55
N LEU A 433 -19.39 -4.43 -0.25
CA LEU A 433 -18.36 -5.35 0.24
C LEU A 433 -18.98 -6.70 0.63
N PRO A 434 -18.25 -7.82 0.50
CA PRO A 434 -18.72 -9.13 0.96
C PRO A 434 -18.99 -9.13 2.47
N PHE A 435 -20.04 -9.83 2.88
CA PHE A 435 -20.39 -10.08 4.28
C PHE A 435 -21.13 -11.41 4.42
N ASN A 436 -21.42 -11.82 5.65
CA ASN A 436 -22.25 -12.99 5.95
C ASN A 436 -23.43 -12.65 6.85
N GLY A 437 -24.37 -13.59 6.92
CA GLY A 437 -25.59 -13.38 7.69
C GLY A 437 -26.58 -12.49 6.96
N SER A 438 -27.29 -11.68 7.74
CA SER A 438 -28.34 -10.78 7.27
C SER A 438 -27.83 -9.38 6.92
N ALA A 439 -26.67 -8.96 7.44
CA ALA A 439 -26.03 -7.68 7.16
C ALA A 439 -24.52 -7.75 7.51
N PRO A 440 -23.68 -6.82 7.05
CA PRO A 440 -22.29 -6.76 7.49
C PRO A 440 -22.15 -6.66 9.00
N ASP A 441 -21.11 -7.28 9.55
CA ASP A 441 -20.70 -7.04 10.92
C ASP A 441 -20.10 -5.63 11.03
N LEU A 442 -20.17 -5.04 12.22
CA LEU A 442 -19.40 -3.82 12.48
C LEU A 442 -17.92 -4.17 12.69
N GLY A 443 -17.05 -3.28 12.21
CA GLY A 443 -15.62 -3.36 12.43
C GLY A 443 -14.85 -4.03 11.31
N ALA A 444 -13.57 -4.27 11.58
CA ALA A 444 -12.58 -4.73 10.61
C ALA A 444 -12.68 -6.21 10.22
N PHE A 445 -13.38 -7.02 11.00
CA PHE A 445 -13.40 -8.47 10.84
C PHE A 445 -14.84 -8.98 10.86
N GLU A 446 -15.21 -9.75 9.85
CA GLU A 446 -16.45 -10.51 9.87
C GLU A 446 -16.33 -11.69 10.85
N SER A 447 -17.41 -12.01 11.55
CA SER A 447 -17.46 -13.05 12.59
C SER A 447 -17.19 -14.46 12.08
N ASP A 448 -17.32 -14.70 10.77
CA ASP A 448 -16.95 -15.97 10.13
C ASP A 448 -15.45 -16.07 9.76
N GLY A 449 -14.66 -15.04 10.06
CA GLY A 449 -13.20 -15.04 9.91
C GLY A 449 -12.66 -14.47 8.60
N ARG A 450 -13.50 -13.88 7.75
CA ARG A 450 -13.06 -13.19 6.51
C ARG A 450 -12.39 -11.85 6.77
#